data_AF-A0A9D6KU33-F1
#
_entry.id   AF-A0A9D6KU33-F1
#
_cell.length_a   1.000
_cell.length_b   1.000
_cell.length_c   1.000
_cell.angle_alpha   90.00
_cell.angle_beta   90.00
_cell.angle_gamma   90.00
#
_symmetry.space_group_name_H-M   'P 1'
#
loop_
_entity.id
_entity.type
_entity.pdbx_description
1 polymer ?
#
loop_
_entity_poly.entity_id
_entity_poly.type
_entity_poly.pdbx_seq_one_letter_code
_entity_poly.pdbx_strand_id
1 'polypeptide(L)'
;MRVFAALIVSALALAACKPPGQNQPAPGAHIDPHALQIEIGRYGVMLHQTGVLTSTQLGAPDASAEDAKELARGLREAVWTYNIQRSQLCARNLFTETSCGPAFEPVWISEPPNARPTPEQLQSRSQEVSQTVQPFWNTICADARRRTQDHQQQRLICAIE
;
A
#
# COMPACT_ATOMS: atom_id res chain seq x y z
N MET A 1 38.13 -28.83 -58.82
CA MET A 1 37.96 -27.57 -59.59
C MET A 1 36.53 -27.56 -60.10
N ARG A 2 35.65 -26.70 -59.54
CA ARG A 2 35.26 -25.38 -60.10
C ARG A 2 34.53 -25.58 -61.44
N VAL A 3 33.32 -25.08 -61.70
CA VAL A 3 32.90 -23.67 -61.59
C VAL A 3 31.36 -23.61 -61.69
N PHE A 4 30.79 -22.84 -60.76
CA PHE A 4 29.63 -21.94 -60.83
C PHE A 4 28.81 -21.87 -62.13
N ALA A 5 27.51 -22.16 -62.01
CA ALA A 5 26.47 -21.58 -62.87
C ALA A 5 25.93 -20.31 -62.19
N ALA A 6 26.32 -19.16 -62.73
CA ALA A 6 25.78 -17.84 -62.42
C ALA A 6 24.83 -17.43 -63.55
N LEU A 7 23.59 -17.03 -63.24
CA LEU A 7 22.73 -16.31 -64.16
C LEU A 7 21.79 -15.35 -63.38
N ILE A 8 22.13 -14.07 -63.51
CA ILE A 8 21.24 -12.92 -63.81
C ILE A 8 20.36 -12.36 -62.68
N VAL A 9 20.94 -11.31 -62.08
CA VAL A 9 20.38 -9.96 -61.82
C VAL A 9 18.93 -9.72 -62.26
N SER A 10 18.06 -9.40 -61.31
CA SER A 10 16.87 -8.58 -61.55
C SER A 10 16.64 -7.66 -60.36
N ALA A 11 17.23 -6.47 -60.47
CA ALA A 11 16.85 -5.32 -59.66
C ALA A 11 15.62 -4.66 -60.31
N LEU A 12 14.49 -4.72 -59.62
CA LEU A 12 13.34 -3.83 -59.87
C LEU A 12 12.82 -3.38 -58.51
N ALA A 13 13.05 -2.10 -58.27
CA ALA A 13 12.76 -1.37 -57.05
C ALA A 13 11.28 -1.52 -56.69
N LEU A 14 11.01 -2.09 -55.51
CA LEU A 14 9.75 -1.91 -54.81
C LEU A 14 9.70 -0.44 -54.38
N ALA A 15 9.02 0.34 -55.21
CA ALA A 15 8.60 1.70 -54.94
C ALA A 15 7.93 1.75 -53.56
N ALA A 16 8.54 2.54 -52.67
CA ALA A 16 7.98 2.94 -51.40
C ALA A 16 6.74 3.81 -51.64
N CYS A 17 5.56 3.19 -51.67
CA CYS A 17 4.31 3.91 -51.46
C CYS A 17 4.18 4.25 -49.97
N LYS A 18 4.76 5.39 -49.56
CA LYS A 18 4.41 6.06 -48.31
C LYS A 18 3.25 7.02 -48.61
N PRO A 19 2.02 6.79 -48.10
CA PRO A 19 0.94 7.75 -48.24
C PRO A 19 1.37 9.09 -47.64
N PRO A 20 1.13 10.22 -48.32
CA PRO A 20 1.45 11.54 -47.78
C PRO A 20 0.40 11.90 -46.72
N GLY A 21 0.87 12.26 -45.53
CA GLY A 21 0.05 12.95 -44.53
C GLY A 21 -0.54 12.08 -43.43
N GLN A 22 0.27 11.65 -42.48
CA GLN A 22 -0.16 11.49 -41.09
C GLN A 22 0.93 12.00 -40.14
N ASN A 23 1.17 13.31 -40.17
CA ASN A 23 1.54 14.03 -38.95
C ASN A 23 0.24 14.44 -38.25
N GLN A 24 -0.61 13.45 -37.93
CA GLN A 24 -1.64 13.69 -36.93
C GLN A 24 -0.90 13.74 -35.59
N PRO A 25 -1.01 14.83 -34.81
CA PRO A 25 -0.65 14.75 -33.41
C PRO A 25 -1.43 13.56 -32.83
N ALA A 26 -0.72 12.63 -32.18
CA ALA A 26 -1.35 11.49 -31.54
C ALA A 26 -2.59 12.00 -30.79
N PRO A 27 -3.80 11.49 -31.07
CA PRO A 27 -4.98 11.88 -30.33
C PRO A 27 -4.61 11.74 -28.85
N GLY A 28 -4.69 12.84 -28.09
CA GLY A 28 -4.35 12.83 -26.66
C GLY A 28 -5.01 11.60 -26.05
N ALA A 29 -4.19 10.70 -25.48
CA ALA A 29 -4.61 9.35 -25.16
C ALA A 29 -5.94 9.39 -24.41
N HIS A 30 -7.02 9.00 -25.09
CA HIS A 30 -8.33 8.93 -24.45
C HIS A 30 -8.24 7.77 -23.48
N ILE A 31 -8.17 8.08 -22.18
CA ILE A 31 -8.17 7.07 -21.13
C ILE A 31 -9.57 6.46 -21.13
N ASP A 32 -9.69 5.23 -21.61
CA ASP A 32 -10.91 4.44 -21.49
C ASP A 32 -11.15 4.11 -20.00
N PRO A 33 -12.23 4.62 -19.38
CA PRO A 33 -12.53 4.36 -17.99
C PRO A 33 -12.70 2.86 -17.68
N HIS A 34 -13.19 2.07 -18.65
CA HIS A 34 -13.38 0.64 -18.48
C HIS A 34 -12.03 -0.10 -18.45
N ALA A 35 -11.12 0.20 -19.37
CA ALA A 35 -9.74 -0.30 -19.32
C ALA A 35 -9.07 0.07 -17.99
N LEU A 36 -9.24 1.30 -17.50
CA LEU A 36 -8.68 1.73 -16.21
C LEU A 36 -9.25 0.92 -15.03
N GLN A 37 -10.55 0.62 -15.05
CA GLN A 37 -11.19 -0.19 -14.01
C GLN A 37 -10.62 -1.61 -13.95
N ILE A 38 -10.37 -2.24 -15.10
CA ILE A 38 -9.73 -3.56 -15.19
C ILE A 38 -8.33 -3.52 -14.58
N GLU A 39 -7.53 -2.52 -14.94
CA GLU A 39 -6.16 -2.36 -14.44
C GLU A 39 -6.12 -2.18 -12.91
N ILE A 40 -7.02 -1.35 -12.35
CA ILE A 40 -7.19 -1.19 -10.89
C ILE A 40 -7.50 -2.54 -10.24
N GLY A 41 -8.42 -3.32 -10.83
CA GLY A 41 -8.76 -4.66 -10.35
C GLY A 41 -7.54 -5.59 -10.34
N ARG A 42 -6.72 -5.57 -11.40
CA ARG A 42 -5.50 -6.38 -11.50
C ARG A 42 -4.49 -6.04 -10.39
N TYR A 43 -4.27 -4.75 -10.13
CA TYR A 43 -3.39 -4.33 -9.03
C TYR A 43 -3.90 -4.81 -7.67
N GLY A 44 -5.22 -4.76 -7.45
CA GLY A 44 -5.84 -5.29 -6.23
C GLY A 44 -5.54 -6.77 -6.00
N VAL A 45 -5.65 -7.59 -7.05
CA VAL A 45 -5.31 -9.03 -6.97
C VAL A 45 -3.83 -9.24 -6.67
N MET A 46 -2.94 -8.52 -7.34
CA MET A 46 -1.49 -8.64 -7.12
C MET A 46 -1.10 -8.31 -5.67
N LEU A 47 -1.62 -7.19 -5.13
CA LEU A 47 -1.35 -6.78 -3.76
C LEU A 47 -1.93 -7.77 -2.73
N HIS A 48 -3.13 -8.30 -2.99
CA HIS A 48 -3.72 -9.32 -2.14
C HIS A 48 -2.86 -10.60 -2.08
N GLN A 49 -2.38 -11.07 -3.24
CA GLN A 49 -1.48 -12.23 -3.32
C GLN A 49 -0.19 -11.98 -2.54
N THR A 50 0.43 -10.80 -2.68
CA THR A 50 1.60 -10.45 -1.88
C THR A 50 1.31 -10.54 -0.39
N GLY A 51 0.18 -9.98 0.08
CA GLY A 51 -0.22 -10.03 1.48
C GLY A 51 -0.42 -11.46 2.00
N VAL A 52 -1.04 -12.35 1.21
CA VAL A 52 -1.20 -13.76 1.57
C VAL A 52 0.15 -14.46 1.69
N LEU A 53 1.04 -14.25 0.71
CA LEU A 53 2.36 -14.87 0.66
C LEU A 53 3.30 -14.41 1.79
N THR A 54 3.12 -13.20 2.32
CA THR A 54 3.93 -12.64 3.40
C THR A 54 3.25 -12.66 4.76
N SER A 55 1.99 -13.12 4.84
CA SER A 55 1.18 -13.12 6.06
C SER A 55 1.82 -13.86 7.24
N THR A 56 2.63 -14.90 6.98
CA THR A 56 3.35 -15.67 8.01
C THR A 56 4.72 -15.10 8.36
N GLN A 57 5.25 -14.16 7.58
CA GLN A 57 6.47 -13.41 7.91
C GLN A 57 6.20 -12.21 8.82
N LEU A 58 4.96 -11.70 8.80
CA LEU A 58 4.47 -10.69 9.74
C LEU A 58 4.18 -11.36 11.09
N GLY A 59 5.24 -11.75 11.79
CA GLY A 59 5.13 -12.23 13.15
C GLY A 59 4.79 -11.06 14.06
N ALA A 60 3.62 -11.12 14.73
CA ALA A 60 3.40 -10.33 15.94
C ALA A 60 4.68 -10.39 16.79
N PRO A 61 5.14 -9.27 17.38
CA PRO A 61 6.30 -9.31 18.25
C PRO A 61 6.09 -10.45 19.23
N ASP A 62 7.06 -11.37 19.28
CA ASP A 62 7.04 -12.45 20.26
C ASP A 62 6.73 -11.79 21.61
N ALA A 63 5.68 -12.22 22.31
CA ALA A 63 5.28 -11.57 23.55
C ALA A 63 6.36 -11.70 24.65
N SER A 64 7.40 -12.51 24.39
CA SER A 64 8.63 -12.62 25.17
C SER A 64 9.78 -11.70 24.70
N ALA A 65 9.55 -10.81 23.73
CA ALA A 65 10.61 -10.01 23.11
C ALA A 65 11.17 -8.94 24.07
N GLU A 66 12.16 -9.35 24.86
CA GLU A 66 13.07 -8.46 25.58
C GLU A 66 14.07 -7.77 24.63
N ASP A 67 14.15 -8.20 23.35
CA ASP A 67 15.04 -7.58 22.36
C ASP A 67 14.50 -6.23 21.89
N ALA A 68 15.24 -5.16 22.20
CA ALA A 68 14.96 -3.80 21.76
C ALA A 68 14.76 -3.65 20.24
N LYS A 69 15.44 -4.48 19.43
CA LYS A 69 15.26 -4.49 17.96
C LYS A 69 13.85 -4.94 17.58
N GLU A 70 13.35 -5.99 18.22
CA GLU A 70 12.03 -6.56 17.93
C GLU A 70 10.91 -5.66 18.43
N LEU A 71 11.08 -5.04 19.61
CA LEU A 71 10.18 -3.99 20.10
C LEU A 71 10.13 -2.78 19.15
N ALA A 72 11.29 -2.32 18.65
CA ALA A 72 11.34 -1.25 17.67
C ALA A 72 10.63 -1.64 16.37
N ARG A 73 10.82 -2.86 15.87
CA ARG A 73 10.10 -3.39 14.70
C ARG A 73 8.59 -3.37 14.93
N GLY A 74 8.11 -3.89 16.06
CA GLY A 74 6.69 -3.91 16.40
C GLY A 74 6.06 -2.51 16.43
N LEU A 75 6.76 -1.52 16.97
CA LEU A 75 6.31 -0.12 16.93
C LEU A 75 6.20 0.44 15.51
N ARG A 76 7.16 0.12 14.63
CA ARG A 76 7.06 0.55 13.22
C ARG A 76 5.89 -0.13 12.51
N GLU A 77 5.70 -1.42 12.73
CA GLU A 77 4.56 -2.17 12.18
C GLU A 77 3.23 -1.58 12.64
N ALA A 78 3.10 -1.21 13.92
CA ALA A 78 1.91 -0.54 14.44
C ALA A 78 1.62 0.78 13.70
N VAL A 79 2.65 1.60 13.42
CA VAL A 79 2.51 2.83 12.62
C VAL A 79 2.06 2.52 11.19
N TRP A 80 2.66 1.53 10.53
CA TRP A 80 2.25 1.10 9.19
C TRP A 80 0.79 0.63 9.15
N THR A 81 0.40 -0.25 10.08
CA THR A 81 -0.97 -0.74 10.17
C THR A 81 -1.94 0.40 10.42
N TYR A 82 -1.62 1.32 11.34
CA TYR A 82 -2.44 2.51 11.59
C TYR A 82 -2.66 3.34 10.32
N ASN A 83 -1.59 3.68 9.58
CA ASN A 83 -1.68 4.48 8.37
C ASN A 83 -2.46 3.77 7.25
N ILE A 84 -2.33 2.45 7.11
CA ILE A 84 -3.11 1.65 6.17
C ILE A 84 -4.60 1.71 6.53
N GLN A 85 -4.95 1.47 7.80
CA GLN A 85 -6.35 1.48 8.25
C GLN A 85 -6.99 2.86 8.06
N ARG A 86 -6.27 3.95 8.40
CA ARG A 86 -6.73 5.31 8.12
C ARG A 86 -6.97 5.56 6.64
N SER A 87 -6.02 5.18 5.79
CA SER A 87 -6.12 5.35 4.34
C SER A 87 -7.31 4.58 3.76
N GLN A 88 -7.57 3.37 4.24
CA GLN A 88 -8.72 2.55 3.82
C GLN A 88 -10.07 3.19 4.21
N LEU A 89 -10.17 3.75 5.43
CA LEU A 89 -11.38 4.47 5.85
C LEU A 89 -11.57 5.77 5.06
N CYS A 90 -10.49 6.52 4.84
CA CYS A 90 -10.53 7.74 4.04
C CYS A 90 -10.96 7.48 2.60
N ALA A 91 -10.42 6.44 1.96
CA ALA A 91 -10.81 6.03 0.61
C ALA A 91 -12.30 5.65 0.49
N ARG A 92 -12.94 5.29 1.60
CA ARG A 92 -14.38 4.98 1.68
C ARG A 92 -15.22 6.17 2.15
N ASN A 93 -14.63 7.36 2.30
CA ASN A 93 -15.27 8.55 2.88
C ASN A 93 -15.84 8.31 4.30
N LEU A 94 -15.18 7.45 5.09
CA LEU A 94 -15.59 7.16 6.47
C LEU A 94 -14.68 7.91 7.45
N PHE A 95 -15.28 8.59 8.43
CA PHE A 95 -14.58 9.32 9.49
C PHE A 95 -13.56 10.34 8.96
N THR A 96 -13.90 11.07 7.89
CA THR A 96 -12.95 11.89 7.10
C THR A 96 -12.12 12.85 7.94
N GLU A 97 -12.68 13.47 8.97
CA GLU A 97 -11.94 14.36 9.89
C GLU A 97 -10.79 13.66 10.64
N THR A 98 -10.91 12.35 10.90
CA THR A 98 -9.90 11.56 11.63
C THR A 98 -9.08 10.65 10.69
N SER A 99 -9.68 10.18 9.59
CA SER A 99 -9.06 9.22 8.66
C SER A 99 -8.32 9.90 7.51
N CYS A 100 -8.81 11.04 7.01
CA CYS A 100 -8.21 11.79 5.92
C CYS A 100 -7.29 12.88 6.45
N GLY A 101 -5.98 12.71 6.24
CA GLY A 101 -4.96 13.66 6.65
C GLY A 101 -3.58 13.12 6.30
N PRO A 102 -2.50 13.83 6.68
CA PRO A 102 -1.16 13.30 6.50
C PRO A 102 -0.97 11.96 7.23
N ALA A 103 -0.06 11.14 6.69
CA ALA A 103 0.37 9.93 7.37
C ALA A 103 1.12 10.29 8.67
N PHE A 104 0.99 9.44 9.67
CA PHE A 104 1.82 9.54 10.86
C PHE A 104 3.21 8.97 10.55
N GLU A 105 4.21 9.84 10.48
CA GLU A 105 5.58 9.53 10.06
C GLU A 105 6.59 10.08 11.08
N PRO A 106 6.71 9.45 12.25
CA PRO A 106 7.67 9.89 13.25
C PRO A 106 9.11 9.62 12.76
N VAL A 107 10.08 10.44 13.16
CA VAL A 107 11.46 10.41 12.63
C VAL A 107 12.10 9.02 12.71
N TRP A 108 11.82 8.26 13.77
CA TRP A 108 12.38 6.93 14.00
C TRP A 108 11.83 5.84 13.06
N ILE A 109 10.77 6.11 12.29
CA ILE A 109 10.20 5.17 11.31
C ILE A 109 11.22 4.83 10.21
N SER A 110 12.11 5.77 9.89
CA SER A 110 13.13 5.65 8.85
C SER A 110 14.48 5.14 9.36
N GLU A 111 14.59 4.81 10.65
CA GLU A 111 15.82 4.23 11.19
C GLU A 111 16.13 2.86 10.58
N PRO A 112 17.43 2.48 10.52
CA PRO A 112 17.82 1.17 10.02
C PRO A 112 17.10 0.00 10.72
N PRO A 113 16.81 -1.11 10.01
CA PRO A 113 16.14 -2.27 10.59
C PRO A 113 16.90 -2.94 11.75
N ASN A 114 18.21 -2.73 11.84
CA ASN A 114 19.07 -3.24 12.90
C ASN A 114 19.31 -2.23 14.03
N ALA A 115 18.62 -1.09 14.04
CA ALA A 115 18.67 -0.13 15.15
C ALA A 115 18.23 -0.81 16.45
N ARG A 116 18.93 -0.48 17.55
CA ARG A 116 18.67 -0.97 18.90
C ARG A 116 18.45 0.23 19.83
N PRO A 117 17.24 0.79 19.87
CA PRO A 117 16.94 1.92 20.74
C PRO A 117 17.05 1.51 22.22
N THR A 118 17.32 2.47 23.07
CA THR A 118 17.27 2.30 24.54
C THR A 118 15.84 2.05 25.01
N PRO A 119 15.64 1.45 26.20
CA PRO A 119 14.32 1.31 26.80
C PRO A 119 13.56 2.64 26.90
N GLU A 120 14.23 3.73 27.26
CA GLU A 120 13.64 5.07 27.37
C GLU A 120 13.16 5.58 26.00
N GLN A 121 13.93 5.34 24.94
CA GLN A 121 13.53 5.66 23.58
C GLN A 121 12.33 4.82 23.14
N LEU A 122 12.31 3.51 23.42
CA LEU A 122 11.16 2.65 23.11
C LEU A 122 9.90 3.10 23.83
N GLN A 123 10.01 3.47 25.10
CA GLN A 123 8.90 4.00 25.89
C GLN A 123 8.37 5.31 25.30
N SER A 124 9.26 6.24 24.94
CA SER A 124 8.86 7.50 24.29
C SER A 124 8.16 7.26 22.95
N ARG A 125 8.67 6.34 22.12
CA ARG A 125 8.07 5.98 20.83
C ARG A 125 6.69 5.36 21.01
N SER A 126 6.55 4.45 21.99
CA SER A 126 5.27 3.83 22.34
C SER A 126 4.22 4.87 22.76
N GLN A 127 4.62 5.87 23.55
CA GLN A 127 3.74 6.97 23.96
C GLN A 127 3.31 7.82 22.75
N GLU A 128 4.21 8.12 21.82
CA GLU A 128 3.90 8.85 20.59
C GLU A 128 2.89 8.10 19.71
N VAL A 129 3.08 6.79 19.55
CA VAL A 129 2.12 5.91 18.85
C VAL A 129 0.77 5.91 19.57
N SER A 130 0.75 5.74 20.89
CA SER A 130 -0.48 5.72 21.70
C SER A 130 -1.27 7.04 21.57
N GLN A 131 -0.60 8.18 21.69
CA GLN A 131 -1.22 9.51 21.56
C GLN A 131 -1.87 9.72 20.19
N THR A 132 -1.39 9.03 19.16
CA THR A 132 -1.91 9.12 17.79
C THR A 132 -3.00 8.09 17.51
N VAL A 133 -2.83 6.85 17.96
CA VAL A 133 -3.74 5.73 17.70
C VAL A 133 -4.98 5.80 18.59
N GLN A 134 -4.82 6.17 19.86
CA GLN A 134 -5.93 6.16 20.83
C GLN A 134 -7.11 7.06 20.43
N PRO A 135 -6.91 8.32 19.98
CA PRO A 135 -8.01 9.16 19.53
C PRO A 135 -8.74 8.57 18.31
N PHE A 136 -8.00 8.04 17.34
CA PHE A 136 -8.55 7.39 16.15
C PHE A 136 -9.42 6.17 16.52
N TRP A 137 -8.89 5.30 17.38
CA TRP A 137 -9.60 4.13 17.87
C TRP A 137 -10.85 4.53 18.67
N ASN A 138 -10.75 5.49 19.58
CA ASN A 138 -11.87 6.00 20.37
C ASN A 138 -13.02 6.50 19.48
N THR A 139 -12.73 7.24 18.41
CA THR A 139 -13.74 7.74 17.46
C THR A 139 -14.52 6.60 16.80
N ILE A 140 -13.80 5.59 16.29
CA ILE A 140 -14.42 4.44 15.61
C ILE A 140 -15.25 3.62 16.61
N CYS A 141 -14.72 3.38 17.80
CA CYS A 141 -15.38 2.59 18.83
C CYS A 141 -16.63 3.30 19.38
N ALA A 142 -16.57 4.62 19.59
CA ALA A 142 -17.73 5.40 19.98
C ALA A 142 -18.83 5.32 18.93
N ASP A 143 -18.47 5.38 17.64
CA ASP A 143 -19.43 5.26 16.56
C ASP A 143 -20.04 3.86 16.45
N ALA A 144 -19.22 2.81 16.53
CA ALA A 144 -19.70 1.43 16.56
C ALA A 144 -20.69 1.21 17.72
N ARG A 145 -20.36 1.70 18.93
CA ARG A 145 -21.26 1.63 20.10
C ARG A 145 -22.57 2.36 19.90
N ARG A 146 -22.61 3.49 19.15
CA ARG A 146 -23.85 4.21 18.87
C ARG A 146 -24.77 3.47 17.90
N ARG A 147 -24.21 2.64 17.01
CA ARG A 147 -24.99 1.86 16.03
C ARG A 147 -25.58 0.57 16.61
N THR A 148 -25.04 0.10 17.73
CA THR A 148 -25.51 -1.13 18.40
C THR A 148 -26.71 -0.85 19.29
N GLN A 149 -27.79 -1.60 19.09
CA GLN A 149 -29.03 -1.48 19.85
C GLN A 149 -29.04 -2.31 21.13
N ASP A 150 -28.24 -3.37 21.19
CA ASP A 150 -28.11 -4.24 22.37
C ASP A 150 -27.09 -3.66 23.37
N HIS A 151 -27.58 -3.26 24.54
CA HIS A 151 -26.76 -2.72 25.63
C HIS A 151 -25.69 -3.68 26.17
N GLN A 152 -25.89 -5.00 26.08
CA GLN A 152 -24.85 -5.97 26.45
C GLN A 152 -23.72 -5.97 25.40
N GLN A 153 -24.07 -6.06 24.12
CA GLN A 153 -23.09 -6.02 23.03
C GLN A 153 -22.36 -4.68 22.95
N GLN A 154 -23.05 -3.57 23.23
CA GLN A 154 -22.48 -2.24 23.24
C GLN A 154 -21.30 -2.12 24.21
N ARG A 155 -21.37 -2.79 25.37
CA ARG A 155 -20.28 -2.80 26.38
C ARG A 155 -19.07 -3.62 25.96
N LEU A 156 -19.24 -4.57 25.04
CA LEU A 156 -18.17 -5.44 24.56
C LEU A 156 -17.40 -4.84 23.37
N ILE A 157 -17.98 -3.87 22.68
CA ILE A 157 -17.31 -3.20 21.56
C ILE A 157 -16.09 -2.44 22.08
N CYS A 158 -14.93 -2.80 21.55
CA CYS A 158 -13.67 -2.15 21.88
C CYS A 158 -13.36 -2.17 23.38
N ALA A 159 -13.70 -3.27 24.06
CA ALA A 159 -13.29 -3.51 25.44
C ALA A 159 -11.90 -4.16 25.43
N ILE A 160 -10.87 -3.32 25.44
CA ILE A 160 -9.48 -3.72 25.69
C ILE A 160 -9.10 -3.05 27.01
N GLU A 161 -8.56 -3.83 27.96
CA GLU A 161 -8.09 -3.38 29.28
C GLU A 161 -6.78 -2.60 29.20
#